data_AF-A0A7I8W7I8-F1
#
_entry.id   AF-A0A7I8W7I8-F1
#
_cell.length_a   1.000
_cell.length_b   1.000
_cell.length_c   1.000
_cell.angle_alpha   90.00
_cell.angle_beta   90.00
_cell.angle_gamma   90.00
#
_symmetry.space_group_name_H-M   'P 1'
#
loop_
_entity.id
_entity.type
_entity.pdbx_description
1 polymer ?
#
loop_
_entity_poly.entity_id
_entity_poly.type
_entity_poly.pdbx_seq_one_letter_code
_entity_poly.pdbx_strand_id
1 'polypeptide(L)'
;MVEKGFRDAGYTYVTLDDCWPARERDKQGRLQPDPLRFPNGIKYLADYLHSKGLKLGLYEDIGTHTCAGFPGTQGHWKLDAQTYADWGVDMIKFDGCNSDVQHYDMGFPLMAKYLNQTGRQILYSCEWPLYERAHGVKPNYTAVAEACNTFRVYGDIYDARQSIMSVVNWYGENPGGFLNVSGPGHWSDGDMITLGNYGLSHSEERTQIGMWAIFASPLLMSVDIRTINDKSRRLLQHRGVLSISQDSLGIPGRRILNMENGAIQVWVRPLAPRGTFAIATIYTNTFGYPIKVSTKLSDLGLKNPNGYNVTEVFDGIHRGEFRSNHNYTRMVKPTDIDLVLAKVL
;
A
#
# COMPACT_ATOMS: atom_id res chain seq x y z
N MET A 1 0.22 9.21 16.34
CA MET A 1 1.13 9.64 15.27
C MET A 1 2.43 10.20 15.82
N VAL A 2 2.41 11.34 16.51
CA VAL A 2 3.63 12.01 17.03
C VAL A 2 4.22 11.30 18.24
N GLU A 3 3.50 11.23 19.36
CA GLU A 3 4.04 10.74 20.65
C GLU A 3 4.54 9.30 20.60
N LYS A 4 3.88 8.45 19.80
CA LYS A 4 4.28 7.04 19.61
C LYS A 4 5.35 6.84 18.53
N GLY A 5 5.85 7.92 17.91
CA GLY A 5 6.96 7.89 16.95
C GLY A 5 6.60 7.44 15.53
N PHE A 6 5.32 7.33 15.17
CA PHE A 6 4.92 6.92 13.81
C PHE A 6 5.33 7.96 12.76
N ARG A 7 5.16 9.25 13.08
CA ARG A 7 5.61 10.35 12.22
C ARG A 7 7.09 10.25 11.92
N ASP A 8 7.89 10.03 12.95
CA ASP A 8 9.36 9.97 12.84
C ASP A 8 9.83 8.68 12.14
N ALA A 9 8.97 7.65 12.08
CA ALA A 9 9.16 6.45 11.26
C ALA A 9 8.70 6.65 9.80
N GLY A 10 8.14 7.80 9.43
CA GLY A 10 7.73 8.15 8.06
C GLY A 10 6.21 8.14 7.82
N TYR A 11 5.40 7.69 8.77
CA TYR A 11 3.94 7.72 8.66
C TYR A 11 3.43 9.16 8.85
N THR A 12 3.20 9.86 7.75
CA THR A 12 2.93 11.31 7.77
C THR A 12 1.51 11.69 7.37
N TYR A 13 0.79 10.84 6.65
CA TYR A 13 -0.61 11.07 6.28
C TYR A 13 -1.55 10.52 7.36
N VAL A 14 -2.58 11.30 7.69
CA VAL A 14 -3.75 10.89 8.47
C VAL A 14 -4.96 11.09 7.56
N THR A 15 -5.59 10.01 7.14
CA THR A 15 -6.63 10.01 6.13
C THR A 15 -7.99 9.74 6.76
N LEU A 16 -8.98 10.58 6.46
CA LEU A 16 -10.38 10.23 6.67
C LEU A 16 -10.85 9.42 5.46
N ASP A 17 -11.51 8.29 5.72
CA ASP A 17 -12.18 7.52 4.68
C ASP A 17 -13.65 7.95 4.56
N ASP A 18 -14.52 7.11 3.99
CA ASP A 18 -15.94 7.41 3.81
C ASP A 18 -16.64 7.80 5.13
N CYS A 19 -17.86 8.31 5.00
CA CYS A 19 -18.73 8.74 6.08
C CYS A 19 -18.31 10.04 6.79
N TRP A 20 -17.29 10.77 6.35
CA TRP A 20 -16.97 12.11 6.92
C TRP A 20 -17.96 13.23 6.54
N PRO A 21 -18.56 13.28 5.32
CA PRO A 21 -19.42 14.39 4.93
C PRO A 21 -20.73 14.45 5.71
N ALA A 22 -21.37 15.61 5.70
CA ALA A 22 -22.79 15.76 5.97
C ALA A 22 -23.61 15.07 4.87
N ARG A 23 -24.89 14.81 5.13
CA ARG A 23 -25.78 14.16 4.15
C ARG A 23 -26.14 15.05 2.96
N GLU A 24 -25.95 16.35 3.09
CA GLU A 24 -26.29 17.33 2.06
C GLU A 24 -25.11 18.29 1.83
N ARG A 25 -25.00 18.75 0.59
CA ARG A 25 -24.11 19.86 0.21
C ARG A 25 -24.72 21.17 0.67
N ASP A 26 -23.90 22.22 0.76
CA ASP A 26 -24.39 23.56 1.06
C ASP A 26 -25.21 24.16 -0.10
N LYS A 27 -25.77 25.36 0.13
CA LYS A 27 -26.58 26.06 -0.89
C LYS A 27 -25.80 26.42 -2.16
N GLN A 28 -24.47 26.39 -2.12
CA GLN A 28 -23.56 26.65 -3.24
C GLN A 28 -23.07 25.35 -3.88
N GLY A 29 -23.54 24.19 -3.42
CA GLY A 29 -23.14 22.87 -3.91
C GLY A 29 -21.81 22.38 -3.36
N ARG A 30 -21.20 23.05 -2.37
CA ARG A 30 -19.94 22.57 -1.75
C ARG A 30 -20.22 21.46 -0.75
N LEU A 31 -19.30 20.50 -0.67
CA LEU A 31 -19.28 19.51 0.39
C LEU A 31 -19.19 20.19 1.76
N GLN A 32 -19.85 19.60 2.76
CA GLN A 32 -19.75 20.00 4.15
C GLN A 32 -19.35 18.79 4.98
N PRO A 33 -18.47 18.93 5.97
CA PRO A 33 -18.29 17.88 6.96
C PRO A 33 -19.52 17.79 7.85
N ASP A 34 -19.78 16.62 8.44
CA ASP A 34 -20.85 16.47 9.41
C ASP A 34 -20.65 17.44 10.59
N PRO A 35 -21.62 18.34 10.86
CA PRO A 35 -21.43 19.41 11.83
C PRO A 35 -21.40 18.93 13.28
N LEU A 36 -21.93 17.74 13.57
CA LEU A 36 -21.90 17.16 14.91
C LEU A 36 -20.57 16.47 15.18
N ARG A 37 -20.03 15.77 14.17
CA ARG A 37 -18.76 15.01 14.31
C ARG A 37 -17.53 15.88 14.05
N PHE A 38 -17.66 16.90 13.22
CA PHE A 38 -16.59 17.85 12.87
C PHE A 38 -17.05 19.30 13.10
N PRO A 39 -17.35 19.70 14.36
CA PRO A 39 -17.92 21.01 14.66
C PRO A 39 -17.01 22.19 14.28
N ASN A 40 -15.69 21.97 14.16
CA ASN A 40 -14.73 22.98 13.74
C ASN A 40 -14.40 22.93 12.23
N GLY A 41 -14.98 21.98 11.50
CA GLY A 41 -14.76 21.77 10.06
C GLY A 41 -13.42 21.13 9.70
N ILE A 42 -13.27 20.79 8.41
CA ILE A 42 -12.08 20.11 7.87
C ILE A 42 -10.84 21.01 7.90
N LYS A 43 -10.99 22.29 7.57
CA LYS A 43 -9.85 23.22 7.58
C LYS A 43 -9.16 23.27 8.95
N TYR A 44 -9.94 23.31 10.03
CA TYR A 44 -9.38 23.28 11.38
C TYR A 44 -8.60 21.98 11.65
N LEU A 45 -9.13 20.83 11.20
CA LEU A 45 -8.44 19.54 11.33
C LEU A 45 -7.14 19.51 10.52
N ALA A 46 -7.14 20.06 9.30
CA ALA A 46 -5.96 20.18 8.47
C ALA A 46 -4.89 21.05 9.16
N ASP A 47 -5.26 22.25 9.60
CA ASP A 47 -4.37 23.18 10.31
C ASP A 47 -3.79 22.52 11.59
N TYR A 48 -4.60 21.76 12.32
CA TYR A 48 -4.14 20.98 13.48
C TYR A 48 -3.10 19.92 13.09
N LEU A 49 -3.36 19.11 12.06
CA LEU A 49 -2.42 18.08 11.60
C LEU A 49 -1.12 18.69 11.06
N HIS A 50 -1.22 19.78 10.29
CA HIS A 50 -0.07 20.53 9.78
C HIS A 50 0.78 21.08 10.91
N SER A 51 0.18 21.59 11.99
CA SER A 51 0.91 22.05 13.19
C SER A 51 1.72 20.95 13.87
N LYS A 52 1.41 19.68 13.59
CA LYS A 52 2.11 18.50 14.10
C LYS A 52 3.09 17.89 13.09
N GLY A 53 3.29 18.53 11.93
CA GLY A 53 4.10 18.00 10.84
C GLY A 53 3.50 16.77 10.17
N LEU A 54 2.16 16.64 10.20
CA LEU A 54 1.39 15.60 9.52
C LEU A 54 0.64 16.21 8.34
N LYS A 55 0.06 15.35 7.51
CA LYS A 55 -0.72 15.67 6.32
C LYS A 55 -2.13 15.11 6.46
N LEU A 56 -3.14 15.82 5.95
CA LEU A 56 -4.53 15.37 5.95
C LEU A 56 -4.87 14.72 4.61
N GLY A 57 -5.43 13.51 4.63
CA GLY A 57 -6.16 12.99 3.48
C GLY A 57 -7.67 12.97 3.71
N LEU A 58 -8.43 13.10 2.63
CA LEU A 58 -9.87 12.84 2.60
C LEU A 58 -10.21 11.75 1.58
N TYR A 59 -11.46 11.31 1.65
CA TYR A 59 -12.07 10.34 0.76
C TYR A 59 -13.24 10.99 0.05
N GLU A 60 -13.37 10.74 -1.24
CA GLU A 60 -14.51 11.11 -2.06
C GLU A 60 -14.75 10.05 -3.15
N ASP A 61 -15.86 10.16 -3.86
CA ASP A 61 -16.30 9.17 -4.84
C ASP A 61 -16.63 9.83 -6.19
N ILE A 62 -16.25 9.16 -7.28
CA ILE A 62 -16.48 9.59 -8.66
C ILE A 62 -17.97 9.74 -9.02
N GLY A 63 -18.82 8.93 -8.41
CA GLY A 63 -20.23 8.80 -8.74
C GLY A 63 -21.14 9.80 -8.07
N THR A 64 -22.44 9.48 -8.10
CA THR A 64 -23.48 10.33 -7.51
C THR A 64 -23.45 10.32 -5.97
N HIS A 65 -22.99 9.22 -5.39
CA HIS A 65 -22.90 9.01 -3.96
C HIS A 65 -21.63 8.21 -3.64
N THR A 66 -21.08 8.41 -2.45
CA THR A 66 -20.06 7.51 -1.90
C THR A 66 -20.62 6.10 -1.70
N CYS A 67 -19.74 5.11 -1.51
CA CYS A 67 -20.16 3.75 -1.22
C CYS A 67 -21.11 3.65 0.00
N ALA A 68 -20.95 4.51 1.02
CA ALA A 68 -21.83 4.60 2.18
C ALA A 68 -23.03 5.55 2.01
N GLY A 69 -23.27 6.06 0.80
CA GLY A 69 -24.45 6.87 0.46
C GLY A 69 -24.37 8.33 0.91
N PHE A 70 -23.17 8.91 1.02
CA PHE A 70 -22.97 10.36 1.20
C PHE A 70 -22.86 11.05 -0.18
N PRO A 71 -22.98 12.38 -0.28
CA PRO A 71 -22.90 13.07 -1.57
C PRO A 71 -21.59 12.76 -2.30
N GLY A 72 -21.66 12.23 -3.53
CA GLY A 72 -20.50 11.98 -4.38
C GLY A 72 -20.13 13.20 -5.22
N THR A 73 -19.04 13.11 -5.99
CA THR A 73 -18.44 14.23 -6.73
C THR A 73 -19.07 14.47 -8.11
N GLN A 74 -19.91 13.57 -8.62
CA GLN A 74 -20.52 13.74 -9.94
C GLN A 74 -21.26 15.09 -10.07
N GLY A 75 -20.89 15.85 -11.10
CA GLY A 75 -21.40 17.20 -11.37
C GLY A 75 -20.67 18.34 -10.63
N HIS A 76 -19.80 18.01 -9.66
CA HIS A 76 -19.14 18.99 -8.78
C HIS A 76 -17.60 18.91 -8.82
N TRP A 77 -17.02 18.01 -9.61
CA TRP A 77 -15.58 17.76 -9.79
C TRP A 77 -14.63 18.95 -9.58
N LYS A 78 -14.85 20.06 -10.30
CA LYS A 78 -13.98 21.25 -10.21
C LYS A 78 -14.18 22.01 -8.90
N LEU A 79 -15.43 22.15 -8.46
CA LEU A 79 -15.78 22.79 -7.18
C LEU A 79 -15.19 22.01 -6.00
N ASP A 80 -15.29 20.70 -6.08
CA ASP A 80 -14.84 19.75 -5.07
C ASP A 80 -13.31 19.73 -4.96
N ALA A 81 -12.60 19.63 -6.09
CA ALA A 81 -11.15 19.78 -6.13
C ALA A 81 -10.69 21.09 -5.46
N GLN A 82 -11.35 22.22 -5.78
CA GLN A 82 -11.05 23.51 -5.16
C GLN A 82 -11.38 23.51 -3.66
N THR A 83 -12.48 22.87 -3.26
CA THR A 83 -12.89 22.78 -1.84
C THR A 83 -11.83 22.04 -1.02
N TYR A 84 -11.28 20.93 -1.51
CA TYR A 84 -10.18 20.22 -0.85
C TYR A 84 -8.94 21.10 -0.70
N ALA A 85 -8.58 21.84 -1.76
CA ALA A 85 -7.45 22.75 -1.74
C ALA A 85 -7.65 23.92 -0.76
N ASP A 86 -8.83 24.53 -0.75
CA ASP A 86 -9.23 25.61 0.17
C ASP A 86 -9.13 25.16 1.64
N TRP A 87 -9.47 23.90 1.93
CA TRP A 87 -9.37 23.30 3.27
C TRP A 87 -7.95 22.85 3.64
N GLY A 88 -7.00 22.86 2.72
CA GLY A 88 -5.63 22.44 2.97
C GLY A 88 -5.43 20.92 3.00
N VAL A 89 -6.26 20.17 2.28
CA VAL A 89 -6.13 18.71 2.16
C VAL A 89 -4.88 18.36 1.34
N ASP A 90 -4.15 17.32 1.73
CA ASP A 90 -2.88 16.88 1.13
C ASP A 90 -3.01 15.58 0.32
N MET A 91 -4.12 14.87 0.46
CA MET A 91 -4.39 13.61 -0.24
C MET A 91 -5.89 13.43 -0.46
N ILE A 92 -6.27 12.89 -1.63
CA ILE A 92 -7.63 12.44 -1.91
C ILE A 92 -7.57 10.97 -2.31
N LYS A 93 -8.27 10.11 -1.56
CA LYS A 93 -8.70 8.80 -2.01
C LYS A 93 -10.00 8.98 -2.80
N PHE A 94 -10.04 8.44 -4.02
CA PHE A 94 -11.13 8.65 -4.96
C PHE A 94 -11.70 7.32 -5.41
N ASP A 95 -12.92 7.07 -4.96
CA ASP A 95 -13.62 5.79 -5.06
C ASP A 95 -14.51 5.71 -6.31
N GLY A 96 -15.04 4.52 -6.58
CA GLY A 96 -15.75 4.17 -7.82
C GLY A 96 -17.23 3.78 -7.66
N CYS A 97 -17.86 3.95 -6.50
CA CYS A 97 -19.26 3.55 -6.35
C CYS A 97 -20.23 4.45 -7.13
N ASN A 98 -21.46 3.96 -7.35
CA ASN A 98 -22.58 4.76 -7.87
C ASN A 98 -22.29 5.58 -9.15
N SER A 99 -21.44 5.04 -10.04
CA SER A 99 -21.08 5.60 -11.34
C SER A 99 -21.14 4.51 -12.41
N ASP A 100 -21.36 4.91 -13.67
CA ASP A 100 -21.16 4.04 -14.83
C ASP A 100 -19.66 3.87 -15.10
N VAL A 101 -19.23 2.63 -15.34
CA VAL A 101 -17.84 2.29 -15.71
C VAL A 101 -17.37 3.03 -16.96
N GLN A 102 -18.28 3.36 -17.88
CA GLN A 102 -17.96 4.14 -19.09
C GLN A 102 -17.45 5.56 -18.78
N HIS A 103 -17.71 6.08 -17.58
CA HIS A 103 -17.23 7.39 -17.17
C HIS A 103 -15.82 7.37 -16.57
N TYR A 104 -15.24 6.21 -16.24
CA TYR A 104 -13.97 6.17 -15.50
C TYR A 104 -12.78 6.69 -16.31
N ASP A 105 -12.67 6.29 -17.58
CA ASP A 105 -11.64 6.76 -18.52
C ASP A 105 -11.60 8.28 -18.70
N MET A 106 -12.72 8.95 -18.39
CA MET A 106 -12.82 10.42 -18.43
C MET A 106 -12.72 11.04 -17.03
N GLY A 107 -13.45 10.49 -16.06
CA GLY A 107 -13.64 11.09 -14.75
C GLY A 107 -12.39 11.07 -13.88
N PHE A 108 -11.68 9.94 -13.80
CA PHE A 108 -10.46 9.85 -13.00
C PHE A 108 -9.35 10.81 -13.50
N PRO A 109 -9.02 10.86 -14.81
CA PRO A 109 -8.09 11.86 -15.34
C PRO A 109 -8.59 13.30 -15.21
N LEU A 110 -9.90 13.54 -15.32
CA LEU A 110 -10.47 14.88 -15.18
C LEU A 110 -10.35 15.40 -13.75
N MET A 111 -10.57 14.57 -12.74
CA MET A 111 -10.31 14.93 -11.34
C MET A 111 -8.83 15.24 -11.12
N ALA A 112 -7.90 14.42 -11.62
CA ALA A 112 -6.45 14.70 -11.55
C ALA A 112 -6.11 16.08 -12.14
N LYS A 113 -6.71 16.41 -13.30
CA LYS A 113 -6.57 17.75 -13.92
C LYS A 113 -7.09 18.86 -13.01
N TYR A 114 -8.27 18.70 -12.40
CA TYR A 114 -8.83 19.73 -11.52
C TYR A 114 -8.03 19.90 -10.23
N LEU A 115 -7.55 18.81 -9.62
CA LEU A 115 -6.63 18.88 -8.49
C LEU A 115 -5.38 19.69 -8.84
N ASN A 116 -4.77 19.42 -9.99
CA ASN A 116 -3.60 20.17 -10.47
C ASN A 116 -3.91 21.66 -10.70
N GLN A 117 -5.08 21.99 -11.24
CA GLN A 117 -5.51 23.38 -11.47
C GLN A 117 -5.68 24.21 -10.19
N THR A 118 -5.85 23.57 -9.03
CA THR A 118 -5.90 24.29 -7.74
C THR A 118 -4.56 24.92 -7.34
N GLY A 119 -3.45 24.45 -7.92
CA GLY A 119 -2.09 24.85 -7.55
C GLY A 119 -1.58 24.22 -6.24
N ARG A 120 -2.40 23.44 -5.52
CA ARG A 120 -1.98 22.69 -4.33
C ARG A 120 -1.50 21.30 -4.72
N GLN A 121 -0.39 20.85 -4.11
CA GLN A 121 0.07 19.47 -4.24
C GLN A 121 -0.82 18.54 -3.39
N ILE A 122 -1.66 17.75 -4.06
CA ILE A 122 -2.59 16.80 -3.44
C ILE A 122 -2.27 15.42 -4.00
N LEU A 123 -1.88 14.48 -3.14
CA LEU A 123 -1.66 13.08 -3.53
C LEU A 123 -2.99 12.47 -3.96
N TYR A 124 -3.04 11.88 -5.17
CA TYR A 124 -4.26 11.32 -5.72
C TYR A 124 -4.22 9.78 -5.71
N SER A 125 -5.06 9.17 -4.89
CA SER A 125 -5.20 7.72 -4.72
C SER A 125 -6.48 7.24 -5.39
N CYS A 126 -6.36 6.46 -6.45
CA CYS A 126 -7.49 6.08 -7.30
C CYS A 126 -7.95 4.64 -7.06
N GLU A 127 -9.27 4.42 -7.08
CA GLU A 127 -9.85 3.07 -7.12
C GLU A 127 -10.20 2.61 -8.55
N TRP A 128 -9.88 3.43 -9.56
CA TRP A 128 -10.20 3.22 -10.96
C TRP A 128 -10.02 1.77 -11.47
N PRO A 129 -8.82 1.17 -11.43
CA PRO A 129 -8.65 -0.17 -11.99
C PRO A 129 -9.39 -1.26 -11.18
N LEU A 130 -9.72 -1.03 -9.90
CA LEU A 130 -10.57 -1.94 -9.14
C LEU A 130 -11.97 -2.03 -9.73
N TYR A 131 -12.62 -0.89 -9.91
CA TYR A 131 -14.00 -0.87 -10.37
C TYR A 131 -14.12 -1.31 -11.84
N GLU A 132 -13.18 -0.96 -12.72
CA GLU A 132 -13.18 -1.50 -14.09
C GLU A 132 -13.16 -3.02 -14.11
N ARG A 133 -12.26 -3.65 -13.34
CA ARG A 133 -12.18 -5.11 -13.27
C ARG A 133 -13.44 -5.72 -12.66
N ALA A 134 -14.03 -5.10 -11.65
CA ALA A 134 -15.29 -5.53 -11.06
C ALA A 134 -16.44 -5.56 -12.10
N HIS A 135 -16.35 -4.70 -13.12
CA HIS A 135 -17.28 -4.66 -14.26
C HIS A 135 -16.80 -5.46 -15.49
N GLY A 136 -15.74 -6.26 -15.37
CA GLY A 136 -15.21 -7.06 -16.49
C GLY A 136 -14.46 -6.25 -17.55
N VAL A 137 -14.15 -4.98 -17.27
CA VAL A 137 -13.34 -4.11 -18.13
C VAL A 137 -11.87 -4.30 -17.78
N LYS A 138 -11.01 -4.44 -18.80
CA LYS A 138 -9.56 -4.57 -18.60
C LYS A 138 -8.96 -3.18 -18.43
N PRO A 139 -8.30 -2.87 -17.29
CA PRO A 139 -7.74 -1.54 -17.08
C PRO A 139 -6.60 -1.19 -18.01
N ASN A 140 -6.56 0.09 -18.40
CA ASN A 140 -5.40 0.69 -19.04
C ASN A 140 -4.45 1.24 -17.98
N TYR A 141 -3.57 0.38 -17.45
CA TYR A 141 -2.65 0.77 -16.38
C TYR A 141 -1.69 1.91 -16.75
N THR A 142 -1.37 2.13 -18.03
CA THR A 142 -0.58 3.30 -18.45
C THR A 142 -1.33 4.59 -18.17
N ALA A 143 -2.61 4.68 -18.56
CA ALA A 143 -3.44 5.85 -18.28
C ALA A 143 -3.68 6.05 -16.78
N VAL A 144 -3.86 4.96 -16.03
CA VAL A 144 -3.96 5.01 -14.56
C VAL A 144 -2.69 5.59 -13.95
N ALA A 145 -1.50 5.15 -14.36
CA ALA A 145 -0.24 5.64 -13.84
C ALA A 145 0.06 7.10 -14.23
N GLU A 146 -0.46 7.58 -15.36
CA GLU A 146 -0.37 8.99 -15.75
C GLU A 146 -1.26 9.90 -14.90
N ALA A 147 -2.41 9.40 -14.45
CA ALA A 147 -3.38 10.18 -13.68
C ALA A 147 -3.18 10.09 -12.16
N CYS A 148 -2.76 8.94 -11.63
CA CYS A 148 -2.88 8.59 -10.22
C CYS A 148 -1.52 8.37 -9.55
N ASN A 149 -1.37 8.87 -8.32
CA ASN A 149 -0.16 8.62 -7.52
C ASN A 149 -0.15 7.23 -6.88
N THR A 150 -1.32 6.73 -6.51
CA THR A 150 -1.52 5.34 -6.09
C THR A 150 -2.80 4.82 -6.72
N PHE A 151 -2.89 3.51 -6.94
CA PHE A 151 -4.10 2.91 -7.52
C PHE A 151 -4.39 1.53 -6.95
N ARG A 152 -5.62 1.31 -6.45
CA ARG A 152 -6.07 0.05 -5.83
C ARG A 152 -6.10 -1.07 -6.87
N VAL A 153 -5.23 -2.06 -6.70
CA VAL A 153 -5.08 -3.15 -7.68
C VAL A 153 -5.89 -4.39 -7.35
N TYR A 154 -6.53 -4.47 -6.19
CA TYR A 154 -7.36 -5.61 -5.79
C TYR A 154 -8.50 -5.17 -4.87
N GLY A 155 -9.40 -6.11 -4.52
CA GLY A 155 -10.52 -5.84 -3.63
C GLY A 155 -10.10 -5.47 -2.21
N ASP A 156 -11.09 -5.09 -1.40
CA ASP A 156 -10.88 -4.63 -0.03
C ASP A 156 -10.19 -5.67 0.85
N ILE A 157 -9.25 -5.18 1.64
CA ILE A 157 -8.59 -5.95 2.66
C ILE A 157 -9.48 -6.06 3.89
N TYR A 158 -9.52 -7.26 4.46
CA TYR A 158 -10.18 -7.55 5.72
C TYR A 158 -9.14 -7.99 6.74
N ASP A 159 -9.47 -7.84 8.02
CA ASP A 159 -8.64 -8.31 9.14
C ASP A 159 -8.69 -9.84 9.24
N ALA A 160 -8.14 -10.51 8.23
CA ALA A 160 -8.11 -11.96 8.09
C ALA A 160 -6.94 -12.37 7.20
N ARG A 161 -6.22 -13.40 7.62
CA ARG A 161 -5.13 -14.01 6.87
C ARG A 161 -5.48 -14.33 5.41
N GLN A 162 -6.66 -14.87 5.16
CA GLN A 162 -7.13 -15.23 3.82
C GLN A 162 -7.17 -14.03 2.89
N SER A 163 -7.53 -12.85 3.42
CA SER A 163 -7.52 -11.58 2.67
C SER A 163 -6.09 -11.11 2.37
N ILE A 164 -5.16 -11.24 3.33
CA ILE A 164 -3.73 -10.95 3.06
C ILE A 164 -3.20 -11.83 1.94
N MET A 165 -3.50 -13.14 2.00
CA MET A 165 -3.01 -14.09 1.02
C MET A 165 -3.65 -13.94 -0.36
N SER A 166 -4.91 -13.49 -0.46
CA SER A 166 -5.52 -13.19 -1.76
C SER A 166 -4.83 -12.01 -2.45
N VAL A 167 -4.49 -10.96 -1.72
CA VAL A 167 -3.67 -9.84 -2.22
C VAL A 167 -2.29 -10.34 -2.65
N VAL A 168 -1.61 -11.13 -1.83
CA VAL A 168 -0.28 -11.68 -2.16
C VAL A 168 -0.31 -12.50 -3.46
N ASN A 169 -1.32 -13.35 -3.62
CA ASN A 169 -1.48 -14.14 -4.84
C ASN A 169 -1.78 -13.26 -6.06
N TRP A 170 -2.61 -12.23 -5.90
CA TRP A 170 -2.93 -11.29 -6.96
C TRP A 170 -1.69 -10.51 -7.46
N TYR A 171 -0.84 -10.03 -6.54
CA TYR A 171 0.46 -9.45 -6.90
C TYR A 171 1.37 -10.45 -7.62
N GLY A 172 1.25 -11.73 -7.29
CA GLY A 172 2.08 -12.80 -7.85
C GLY A 172 1.64 -13.22 -9.24
N GLU A 173 0.36 -13.03 -9.56
CA GLU A 173 -0.22 -13.22 -10.88
C GLU A 173 -0.07 -11.97 -11.76
N ASN A 174 -0.09 -10.78 -11.14
CA ASN A 174 0.07 -9.49 -11.80
C ASN A 174 -0.81 -9.34 -13.07
N PRO A 175 -2.14 -9.59 -12.98
CA PRO A 175 -3.02 -9.54 -14.14
C PRO A 175 -3.02 -8.16 -14.79
N GLY A 176 -2.88 -8.14 -16.12
CA GLY A 176 -2.80 -6.91 -16.90
C GLY A 176 -1.49 -6.13 -16.76
N GLY A 177 -0.53 -6.58 -15.94
CA GLY A 177 0.81 -6.01 -15.92
C GLY A 177 0.98 -4.75 -15.07
N PHE A 178 0.16 -4.51 -14.06
CA PHE A 178 0.19 -3.27 -13.25
C PHE A 178 1.54 -2.98 -12.58
N LEU A 179 2.30 -4.02 -12.22
CA LEU A 179 3.65 -3.86 -11.67
C LEU A 179 4.66 -3.30 -12.69
N ASN A 180 4.35 -3.30 -13.99
CA ASN A 180 5.22 -2.73 -15.03
C ASN A 180 5.15 -1.20 -15.07
N VAL A 181 4.05 -0.64 -14.58
CA VAL A 181 3.82 0.81 -14.48
C VAL A 181 3.89 1.28 -13.03
N SER A 182 4.38 0.47 -12.10
CA SER A 182 4.52 0.85 -10.69
C SER A 182 5.94 1.35 -10.43
N GLY A 183 6.07 2.54 -9.82
CA GLY A 183 7.36 3.19 -9.59
C GLY A 183 7.21 4.60 -8.99
N PRO A 184 8.32 5.35 -8.87
CA PRO A 184 8.31 6.69 -8.30
C PRO A 184 7.25 7.61 -8.92
N GLY A 185 6.21 7.91 -8.14
CA GLY A 185 5.11 8.81 -8.53
C GLY A 185 3.80 8.11 -8.87
N HIS A 186 3.77 6.78 -9.02
CA HIS A 186 2.60 5.98 -9.37
C HIS A 186 2.72 4.53 -8.83
N TRP A 187 2.01 4.21 -7.75
CA TRP A 187 2.21 2.96 -7.00
C TRP A 187 0.98 2.05 -7.01
N SER A 188 1.17 0.77 -7.29
CA SER A 188 0.12 -0.23 -7.05
C SER A 188 -0.19 -0.32 -5.56
N ASP A 189 -1.47 -0.21 -5.22
CA ASP A 189 -1.97 -0.21 -3.87
C ASP A 189 -2.64 -1.56 -3.53
N GLY A 190 -2.03 -2.28 -2.61
CA GLY A 190 -2.51 -3.55 -2.06
C GLY A 190 -3.54 -3.38 -0.96
N ASP A 191 -4.01 -2.16 -0.72
CA ASP A 191 -4.88 -1.75 0.37
C ASP A 191 -4.15 -1.69 1.73
N MET A 192 -4.88 -1.36 2.78
CA MET A 192 -4.36 -1.00 4.10
C MET A 192 -3.54 -2.11 4.79
N ILE A 193 -2.65 -1.67 5.68
CA ILE A 193 -2.03 -2.52 6.69
C ILE A 193 -3.03 -2.71 7.85
N THR A 194 -3.37 -3.96 8.13
CA THR A 194 -4.32 -4.39 9.18
C THR A 194 -3.63 -4.96 10.43
N LEU A 195 -2.31 -5.09 10.40
CA LEU A 195 -1.51 -5.55 11.54
C LEU A 195 -1.74 -4.68 12.79
N GLY A 196 -1.78 -5.32 13.97
CA GLY A 196 -2.14 -4.68 15.24
C GLY A 196 -3.64 -4.61 15.54
N ASN A 197 -4.50 -5.08 14.63
CA ASN A 197 -5.91 -5.34 14.91
C ASN A 197 -6.09 -6.72 15.59
N TYR A 198 -6.97 -7.59 15.09
CA TYR A 198 -7.45 -8.77 15.82
C TYR A 198 -7.27 -10.09 15.06
N GLY A 199 -7.28 -10.06 13.74
CA GLY A 199 -7.41 -11.25 12.89
C GLY A 199 -6.09 -11.87 12.43
N LEU A 200 -4.95 -11.26 12.76
CA LEU A 200 -3.63 -11.74 12.37
C LEU A 200 -2.80 -12.18 13.59
N SER A 201 -2.22 -13.37 13.52
CA SER A 201 -1.13 -13.78 14.42
C SER A 201 0.13 -12.98 14.11
N HIS A 202 1.09 -12.94 15.04
CA HIS A 202 2.33 -12.18 14.84
C HIS A 202 3.13 -12.63 13.60
N SER A 203 3.10 -13.92 13.26
CA SER A 203 3.71 -14.44 12.02
C SER A 203 3.03 -13.87 10.78
N GLU A 204 1.70 -13.74 10.81
CA GLU A 204 0.91 -13.20 9.70
C GLU A 204 1.06 -11.69 9.59
N GLU A 205 1.19 -10.97 10.72
CA GLU A 205 1.55 -9.55 10.74
C GLU A 205 2.91 -9.32 10.05
N ARG A 206 3.92 -10.15 10.36
CA ARG A 206 5.24 -10.11 9.71
C ARG A 206 5.11 -10.36 8.20
N THR A 207 4.31 -11.34 7.82
CA THR A 207 4.02 -11.65 6.42
C THR A 207 3.38 -10.46 5.71
N GLN A 208 2.35 -9.81 6.28
CA GLN A 208 1.72 -8.65 5.66
C GLN A 208 2.72 -7.50 5.44
N ILE A 209 3.38 -7.02 6.49
CA ILE A 209 4.28 -5.86 6.36
C ILE A 209 5.48 -6.16 5.44
N GLY A 210 6.00 -7.39 5.51
CA GLY A 210 7.11 -7.82 4.67
C GLY A 210 6.71 -7.91 3.21
N MET A 211 5.54 -8.46 2.90
CA MET A 211 5.04 -8.54 1.52
C MET A 211 4.67 -7.16 0.96
N TRP A 212 4.05 -6.26 1.73
CA TRP A 212 3.77 -4.90 1.28
C TRP A 212 5.08 -4.12 0.99
N ALA A 213 6.11 -4.34 1.81
CA ALA A 213 7.45 -3.83 1.52
C ALA A 213 8.04 -4.45 0.25
N ILE A 214 7.84 -5.73 -0.04
CA ILE A 214 8.26 -6.34 -1.32
C ILE A 214 7.48 -5.77 -2.50
N PHE A 215 6.20 -5.48 -2.35
CA PHE A 215 5.34 -4.95 -3.41
C PHE A 215 5.63 -3.49 -3.77
N ALA A 216 6.39 -2.77 -2.95
CA ALA A 216 6.48 -1.31 -3.00
C ALA A 216 5.11 -0.64 -2.87
N SER A 217 4.22 -1.25 -2.07
CA SER A 217 2.87 -0.75 -1.86
C SER A 217 2.83 0.32 -0.76
N PRO A 218 1.86 1.25 -0.75
CA PRO A 218 1.68 2.19 0.34
C PRO A 218 1.57 1.48 1.70
N LEU A 219 2.22 2.02 2.73
CA LEU A 219 2.08 1.54 4.10
C LEU A 219 1.05 2.40 4.84
N LEU A 220 -0.22 2.23 4.48
CA LEU A 220 -1.35 2.93 5.10
C LEU A 220 -1.91 2.09 6.25
N MET A 221 -1.60 2.44 7.50
CA MET A 221 -2.08 1.68 8.67
C MET A 221 -3.53 2.04 9.03
N SER A 222 -4.36 1.02 9.23
CA SER A 222 -5.73 1.16 9.73
C SER A 222 -5.88 0.36 11.02
N VAL A 223 -5.49 0.99 12.13
CA VAL A 223 -5.41 0.37 13.47
C VAL A 223 -5.58 1.43 14.56
N ASP A 224 -6.14 1.04 15.71
CA ASP A 224 -6.21 1.93 16.87
C ASP A 224 -4.83 2.11 17.54
N ILE A 225 -4.12 3.15 17.13
CA ILE A 225 -2.80 3.47 17.66
C ILE A 225 -2.81 3.87 19.15
N ARG A 226 -3.97 4.14 19.77
CA ARG A 226 -4.05 4.46 21.20
C ARG A 226 -3.79 3.20 22.03
N THR A 227 -4.31 2.07 21.57
CA THR A 227 -4.32 0.77 22.28
C THR A 227 -3.47 -0.31 21.62
N ILE A 228 -2.87 -0.04 20.43
CA ILE A 228 -1.99 -0.97 19.74
C ILE A 228 -0.91 -1.58 20.66
N ASN A 229 -0.75 -2.90 20.58
CA ASN A 229 0.25 -3.60 21.37
C ASN A 229 1.67 -3.30 20.88
N ASP A 230 2.63 -3.55 21.76
CA ASP A 230 4.03 -3.20 21.56
C ASP A 230 4.73 -4.00 20.45
N LYS A 231 4.32 -5.25 20.21
CA LYS A 231 4.89 -6.08 19.14
C LYS A 231 4.49 -5.54 17.77
N SER A 232 3.19 -5.30 17.56
CA SER A 232 2.65 -4.77 16.31
C SER A 232 3.14 -3.34 16.05
N ARG A 233 3.22 -2.49 17.10
CA ARG A 233 3.80 -1.14 16.98
C ARG A 233 5.25 -1.17 16.52
N ARG A 234 6.10 -2.00 17.14
CA ARG A 234 7.51 -2.13 16.73
C ARG A 234 7.66 -2.66 15.31
N LEU A 235 6.74 -3.54 14.89
CA LEU A 235 6.72 -4.08 13.54
C LEU A 235 6.40 -3.01 12.49
N LEU A 236 5.39 -2.15 12.74
CA LEU A 236 5.11 -0.99 11.87
C LEU A 236 6.30 -0.02 11.81
N GLN A 237 7.04 0.14 12.91
CA GLN A 237 8.20 1.04 12.97
C GLN A 237 9.52 0.36 12.61
N HIS A 238 9.48 -0.85 12.05
CA HIS A 238 10.68 -1.66 11.87
C HIS A 238 11.58 -1.09 10.76
N ARG A 239 12.70 -0.46 11.15
CA ARG A 239 13.60 0.25 10.23
C ARG A 239 14.05 -0.58 9.03
N GLY A 240 14.35 -1.86 9.22
CA GLY A 240 14.74 -2.76 8.13
C GLY A 240 13.64 -2.93 7.08
N VAL A 241 12.38 -3.08 7.52
CA VAL A 241 11.23 -3.26 6.62
C VAL A 241 10.88 -1.94 5.93
N LEU A 242 10.88 -0.85 6.70
CA LEU A 242 10.66 0.50 6.16
C LEU A 242 11.73 0.88 5.13
N SER A 243 12.99 0.51 5.34
CA SER A 243 14.06 0.76 4.37
C SER A 243 13.88 0.00 3.05
N ILE A 244 13.28 -1.20 3.09
CA ILE A 244 12.91 -1.94 1.88
C ILE A 244 11.74 -1.25 1.19
N SER A 245 10.68 -0.94 1.93
CA SER A 245 9.49 -0.26 1.41
C SER A 245 9.85 1.04 0.70
N GLN A 246 10.60 1.91 1.37
CA GLN A 246 10.97 3.27 0.95
C GLN A 246 12.23 3.32 0.07
N ASP A 247 12.68 2.20 -0.49
CA ASP A 247 13.84 2.17 -1.37
C ASP A 247 13.68 3.10 -2.58
N SER A 248 14.72 3.88 -2.86
CA SER A 248 14.69 4.96 -3.84
C SER A 248 14.59 4.52 -5.29
N LEU A 249 14.89 3.24 -5.62
CA LEU A 249 14.65 2.76 -6.98
C LEU A 249 13.15 2.66 -7.28
N GLY A 250 12.32 2.45 -6.25
CA GLY A 250 10.88 2.29 -6.41
C GLY A 250 10.47 1.10 -7.28
N ILE A 251 11.36 0.14 -7.51
CA ILE A 251 11.04 -1.05 -8.33
C ILE A 251 10.28 -2.04 -7.45
N PRO A 252 9.05 -2.45 -7.82
CA PRO A 252 8.31 -3.46 -7.08
C PRO A 252 8.93 -4.85 -7.26
N GLY A 253 8.82 -5.68 -6.22
CA GLY A 253 9.27 -7.05 -6.25
C GLY A 253 8.40 -7.97 -7.10
N ARG A 254 8.96 -9.12 -7.47
CA ARG A 254 8.31 -10.15 -8.29
C ARG A 254 8.38 -11.50 -7.61
N ARG A 255 7.34 -12.32 -7.78
CA ARG A 255 7.36 -13.73 -7.41
C ARG A 255 8.24 -14.47 -8.40
N ILE A 256 9.38 -14.98 -7.93
CA ILE A 256 10.35 -15.70 -8.76
C ILE A 256 10.07 -17.20 -8.74
N LEU A 257 9.75 -17.75 -7.56
CA LEU A 257 9.45 -19.16 -7.41
C LEU A 257 8.08 -19.34 -6.74
N ASN A 258 7.35 -20.34 -7.22
CA ASN A 258 6.08 -20.79 -6.68
C ASN A 258 6.11 -22.32 -6.60
N MET A 259 6.37 -22.86 -5.42
CA MET A 259 6.66 -24.29 -5.20
C MET A 259 5.54 -24.93 -4.40
N GLU A 260 5.47 -26.26 -4.43
CA GLU A 260 4.51 -27.04 -3.64
C GLU A 260 3.06 -26.55 -3.80
N ASN A 261 2.62 -26.37 -5.04
CA ASN A 261 1.27 -25.88 -5.37
C ASN A 261 0.91 -24.53 -4.70
N GLY A 262 1.90 -23.66 -4.48
CA GLY A 262 1.70 -22.36 -3.85
C GLY A 262 1.92 -22.32 -2.35
N ALA A 263 2.26 -23.45 -1.72
CA ALA A 263 2.60 -23.51 -0.31
C ALA A 263 3.86 -22.68 0.01
N ILE A 264 4.83 -22.64 -0.91
CA ILE A 264 6.06 -21.86 -0.73
C ILE A 264 6.23 -20.89 -1.89
N GLN A 265 6.38 -19.60 -1.57
CA GLN A 265 6.64 -18.57 -2.56
C GLN A 265 7.93 -17.84 -2.24
N VAL A 266 8.74 -17.58 -3.26
CA VAL A 266 9.97 -16.79 -3.13
C VAL A 266 9.88 -15.57 -4.02
N TRP A 267 10.06 -14.40 -3.43
CA TRP A 267 9.95 -13.10 -4.07
C TRP A 267 11.26 -12.35 -3.98
N VAL A 268 11.54 -11.54 -5.00
CA VAL A 268 12.74 -10.70 -5.06
C VAL A 268 12.36 -9.29 -5.44
N ARG A 269 12.82 -8.31 -4.65
CA ARG A 269 12.74 -6.88 -4.94
C ARG A 269 14.16 -6.31 -5.12
N PRO A 270 14.51 -5.76 -6.29
CA PRO A 270 15.75 -5.00 -6.46
C PRO A 270 15.72 -3.70 -5.67
N LEU A 271 16.84 -3.34 -5.04
CA LEU A 271 16.99 -2.15 -4.19
C LEU A 271 18.24 -1.36 -4.56
N ALA A 272 18.33 -0.11 -4.09
CA ALA A 272 19.53 0.70 -4.13
C ALA A 272 20.51 0.32 -2.99
N PRO A 273 21.83 0.46 -3.21
CA PRO A 273 22.48 0.63 -4.51
C PRO A 273 22.38 -0.64 -5.36
N ARG A 274 22.62 -0.53 -6.67
CA ARG A 274 22.58 -1.65 -7.62
C ARG A 274 23.40 -2.84 -7.08
N GLY A 275 22.79 -4.02 -7.08
CA GLY A 275 23.37 -5.21 -6.44
C GLY A 275 22.80 -5.50 -5.05
N THR A 276 21.87 -4.68 -4.56
CA THR A 276 21.10 -4.95 -3.35
C THR A 276 19.74 -5.53 -3.72
N PHE A 277 19.30 -6.55 -2.98
CA PHE A 277 18.01 -7.20 -3.19
C PHE A 277 17.37 -7.50 -1.83
N ALA A 278 16.06 -7.30 -1.72
CA ALA A 278 15.26 -7.97 -0.69
C ALA A 278 14.74 -9.29 -1.25
N ILE A 279 14.87 -10.36 -0.48
CA ILE A 279 14.33 -11.68 -0.80
C ILE A 279 13.33 -12.05 0.30
N ALA A 280 12.10 -12.35 -0.08
CA ALA A 280 11.08 -12.84 0.83
C ALA A 280 10.73 -14.29 0.50
N THR A 281 10.76 -15.15 1.51
CA THR A 281 10.24 -16.53 1.42
C THR A 281 9.09 -16.69 2.37
N ILE A 282 7.90 -16.95 1.85
CA ILE A 282 6.70 -17.17 2.65
C ILE A 282 6.32 -18.64 2.63
N TYR A 283 5.81 -19.13 3.76
CA TYR A 283 5.22 -20.46 3.86
C TYR A 283 3.73 -20.34 4.20
N THR A 284 2.88 -20.70 3.26
CA THR A 284 1.44 -20.40 3.30
C THR A 284 0.61 -21.52 3.96
N ASN A 285 1.22 -22.61 4.43
CA ASN A 285 0.49 -23.58 5.25
C ASN A 285 0.15 -22.99 6.62
N THR A 286 -0.95 -23.47 7.18
CA THR A 286 -1.47 -23.08 8.50
C THR A 286 -1.26 -24.16 9.57
N PHE A 287 -0.60 -25.26 9.21
CA PHE A 287 -0.34 -26.41 10.05
C PHE A 287 1.08 -26.93 9.85
N GLY A 288 1.48 -27.85 10.72
CA GLY A 288 2.80 -28.48 10.66
C GLY A 288 3.87 -27.73 11.43
N TYR A 289 5.12 -27.89 11.00
CA TYR A 289 6.31 -27.36 11.66
C TYR A 289 7.12 -26.49 10.68
N PRO A 290 8.13 -25.75 11.15
CA PRO A 290 8.97 -24.96 10.27
C PRO A 290 9.62 -25.83 9.19
N ILE A 291 9.56 -25.40 7.94
CA ILE A 291 10.10 -26.15 6.81
C ILE A 291 11.45 -25.61 6.38
N LYS A 292 12.29 -26.49 5.84
CA LYS A 292 13.57 -26.12 5.24
C LYS A 292 13.35 -25.77 3.77
N VAL A 293 13.63 -24.52 3.40
CA VAL A 293 13.59 -24.06 2.02
C VAL A 293 15.02 -23.78 1.55
N SER A 294 15.44 -24.43 0.47
CA SER A 294 16.78 -24.29 -0.12
C SER A 294 16.66 -23.85 -1.56
N THR A 295 17.28 -22.72 -1.90
CA THR A 295 17.26 -22.14 -3.26
C THR A 295 18.64 -21.62 -3.61
N LYS A 296 19.10 -21.79 -4.85
CA LYS A 296 20.31 -21.10 -5.32
C LYS A 296 20.02 -19.63 -5.57
N LEU A 297 20.95 -18.75 -5.26
CA LEU A 297 20.78 -17.32 -5.54
C LEU A 297 20.65 -17.05 -7.05
N SER A 298 21.33 -17.83 -7.89
CA SER A 298 21.23 -17.75 -9.35
C SER A 298 19.82 -18.01 -9.87
N ASP A 299 19.08 -18.91 -9.22
CA ASP A 299 17.71 -19.27 -9.60
C ASP A 299 16.73 -18.14 -9.24
N LEU A 300 17.14 -17.26 -8.30
CA LEU A 300 16.43 -16.04 -7.93
C LEU A 300 16.85 -14.83 -8.79
N GLY A 301 17.71 -15.03 -9.78
CA GLY A 301 18.23 -13.96 -10.65
C GLY A 301 19.43 -13.20 -10.07
N LEU A 302 19.93 -13.57 -8.89
CA LEU A 302 21.11 -12.99 -8.27
C LEU A 302 22.36 -13.70 -8.82
N LYS A 303 23.05 -13.03 -9.77
CA LYS A 303 24.13 -13.64 -10.59
C LYS A 303 25.51 -13.01 -10.42
N ASN A 304 25.73 -12.18 -9.40
CA ASN A 304 27.04 -11.58 -9.19
C ASN A 304 28.11 -12.68 -8.86
N PRO A 305 29.24 -12.73 -9.57
CA PRO A 305 30.25 -13.78 -9.36
C PRO A 305 30.95 -13.70 -7.99
N ASN A 306 31.04 -12.51 -7.40
CA ASN A 306 31.63 -12.32 -6.08
C ASN A 306 30.73 -12.90 -4.99
N GLY A 307 29.41 -12.91 -5.21
CA GLY A 307 28.42 -13.38 -4.26
C GLY A 307 27.75 -12.23 -3.51
N TYR A 308 27.02 -12.60 -2.45
CA TYR A 308 26.17 -11.71 -1.69
C TYR A 308 26.32 -11.94 -0.20
N ASN A 309 26.42 -10.86 0.56
CA ASN A 309 26.22 -10.84 2.00
C ASN A 309 24.72 -10.84 2.30
N VAL A 310 24.23 -11.83 3.05
CA VAL A 310 22.82 -12.02 3.37
C VAL A 310 22.57 -11.73 4.86
N THR A 311 21.60 -10.86 5.15
CA THR A 311 21.20 -10.48 6.52
C THR A 311 19.68 -10.56 6.66
N GLU A 312 19.20 -11.24 7.71
CA GLU A 312 17.78 -11.32 8.03
C GLU A 312 17.28 -9.99 8.59
N VAL A 313 16.11 -9.56 8.13
CA VAL A 313 15.65 -8.18 8.29
C VAL A 313 15.10 -7.89 9.67
N PHE A 314 14.33 -8.79 10.27
CA PHE A 314 13.59 -8.49 11.50
C PHE A 314 14.45 -8.54 12.75
N ASP A 315 15.38 -9.49 12.84
CA ASP A 315 16.28 -9.66 13.97
C ASP A 315 17.69 -9.13 13.67
N GLY A 316 17.98 -8.75 12.42
CA GLY A 316 19.29 -8.25 12.00
C GLY A 316 20.38 -9.33 11.95
N ILE A 317 19.98 -10.60 11.92
CA ILE A 317 20.90 -11.73 12.00
C ILE A 317 21.66 -11.87 10.68
N HIS A 318 22.98 -11.72 10.72
CA HIS A 318 23.85 -12.04 9.59
C HIS A 318 23.77 -13.54 9.27
N ARG A 319 23.33 -13.87 8.06
CA ARG A 319 23.16 -15.27 7.59
C ARG A 319 24.42 -15.81 6.92
N GLY A 320 25.35 -14.94 6.52
CA GLY A 320 26.60 -15.31 5.88
C GLY A 320 26.72 -14.80 4.44
N GLU A 321 27.77 -15.27 3.78
CA GLU A 321 28.12 -14.92 2.40
C GLU A 321 27.87 -16.08 1.46
N PHE A 322 27.16 -15.82 0.36
CA PHE A 322 26.72 -16.85 -0.58
C PHE A 322 27.11 -16.46 -1.99
N ARG A 323 27.85 -17.34 -2.68
CA ARG A 323 28.06 -17.20 -4.13
C ARG A 323 26.76 -17.48 -4.87
N SER A 324 26.64 -16.96 -6.08
CA SER A 324 25.42 -17.12 -6.90
C SER A 324 25.01 -18.59 -7.09
N ASN A 325 25.96 -19.51 -7.19
CA ASN A 325 25.72 -20.95 -7.35
C ASN A 325 25.51 -21.72 -6.03
N HIS A 326 25.68 -21.07 -4.87
CA HIS A 326 25.46 -21.69 -3.56
C HIS A 326 23.97 -21.72 -3.21
N ASN A 327 23.59 -22.74 -2.43
CA ASN A 327 22.25 -22.83 -1.85
C ASN A 327 22.14 -21.90 -0.64
N TYR A 328 21.20 -20.96 -0.68
CA TYR A 328 20.71 -20.28 0.51
C TYR A 328 19.60 -21.12 1.14
N THR A 329 19.89 -21.71 2.30
CA THR A 329 18.98 -22.53 3.08
C THR A 329 18.44 -21.76 4.27
N ARG A 330 17.12 -21.75 4.46
CA ARG A 330 16.47 -21.17 5.64
C ARG A 330 15.35 -22.05 6.17
N MET A 331 14.97 -21.81 7.42
CA MET A 331 13.77 -22.39 8.02
C MET A 331 12.65 -21.35 8.01
N VAL A 332 11.47 -21.72 7.51
CA VAL A 332 10.30 -20.82 7.44
C VAL A 332 9.15 -21.46 8.21
N LYS A 333 8.58 -20.72 9.17
CA LYS A 333 7.46 -21.20 9.98
C LYS A 333 6.15 -21.13 9.18
N PRO A 334 5.16 -21.99 9.45
CA PRO A 334 3.81 -21.85 8.88
C PRO A 334 3.30 -20.42 9.06
N THR A 335 2.68 -19.86 8.03
CA THR A 335 2.12 -18.50 7.95
C THR A 335 3.10 -17.32 8.07
N ASP A 336 4.40 -17.60 8.20
CA ASP A 336 5.45 -16.60 8.43
C ASP A 336 6.28 -16.34 7.16
N ILE A 337 7.17 -15.37 7.29
CA ILE A 337 8.09 -14.88 6.27
C ILE A 337 9.54 -14.91 6.77
N ASP A 338 10.45 -15.43 5.94
CA ASP A 338 11.89 -15.14 6.00
C ASP A 338 12.16 -13.99 5.03
N LEU A 339 12.43 -12.80 5.57
CA LEU A 339 12.75 -11.60 4.79
C LEU A 339 14.23 -11.27 5.01
N VAL A 340 15.00 -11.24 3.92
CA VAL A 340 16.44 -10.97 3.98
C VAL A 340 16.87 -9.89 2.99
N LEU A 341 17.93 -9.17 3.34
CA LEU A 341 18.68 -8.31 2.44
C LEU A 341 19.91 -9.06 1.94
N ALA A 342 20.07 -9.14 0.62
CA ALA A 342 21.24 -9.67 -0.06
C ALA A 342 21.97 -8.52 -0.78
N LYS A 343 23.20 -8.23 -0.35
CA LYS A 343 24.04 -7.15 -0.89
C LYS A 343 25.27 -7.76 -1.55
N VAL A 344 25.62 -7.33 -2.76
CA VAL A 344 26.86 -7.76 -3.43
C VAL A 344 28.07 -7.56 -2.52
N LEU A 345 29.00 -8.52 -2.53
CA LEU A 345 30.31 -8.47 -1.86
C LEU A 345 31.32 -7.55 -2.55
#